data_AF-A0A534KEP6-F1
#
_entry.id   AF-A0A534KEP6-F1
#
_cell.length_a   1.000
_cell.length_b   1.000
_cell.length_c   1.000
_cell.angle_alpha   90.00
_cell.angle_beta   90.00
_cell.angle_gamma   90.00
#
_symmetry.space_group_name_H-M   'P 1'
#
loop_
_entity.id
_entity.type
_entity.pdbx_description
1 polymer ?
#
loop_
_entity_poly.entity_id
_entity_poly.type
_entity_poly.pdbx_seq_one_letter_code
_entity_poly.pdbx_strand_id
1 'polypeptide(L)'
;MTRRPEDPVLRSSRREAIVVLLMWLGALAYTVTYCYLFGYNRSFESLKFVWGFPDWVFWGIIAPWSVCLVLSYLFATFFMRDEDLGEDPEEETNAGGTGEVTDA
;
A
#
# COMPACT_ATOMS: atom_id res chain seq x y z
N MET A 1 -30.57 11.90 -7.45
CA MET A 1 -29.19 11.66 -6.96
C MET A 1 -28.23 12.24 -7.97
N THR A 2 -27.80 13.49 -7.75
CA THR A 2 -26.80 14.15 -8.58
C THR A 2 -25.43 13.51 -8.29
N ARG A 3 -24.79 12.90 -9.30
CA ARG A 3 -23.38 12.49 -9.19
C ARG A 3 -22.57 13.77 -8.93
N ARG A 4 -22.08 13.97 -7.71
CA ARG A 4 -20.99 14.92 -7.47
C ARG A 4 -19.84 14.51 -8.40
N PRO A 5 -19.21 15.44 -9.14
CA PRO A 5 -17.99 15.14 -9.88
C PRO A 5 -17.00 14.50 -8.90
N GLU A 6 -16.53 13.29 -9.20
CA GLU A 6 -15.55 12.61 -8.34
C GLU A 6 -14.28 13.47 -8.29
N ASP A 7 -13.85 13.78 -7.07
CA ASP A 7 -12.59 14.46 -6.80
C ASP A 7 -11.44 13.69 -7.47
N PRO A 8 -10.56 14.34 -8.27
CA PRO A 8 -9.43 13.68 -8.90
C PRO A 8 -8.58 12.85 -7.92
N VAL A 9 -8.46 13.28 -6.66
CA VAL A 9 -7.73 12.58 -5.59
C VAL A 9 -8.36 11.21 -5.27
N LEU A 10 -9.69 11.12 -5.30
CA LEU A 10 -10.39 9.85 -5.08
C LEU A 10 -10.18 8.88 -6.25
N ARG A 11 -10.03 9.39 -7.49
CA ARG A 11 -9.78 8.54 -8.67
C ARG A 11 -8.34 8.03 -8.72
N SER A 12 -7.35 8.83 -8.32
CA SER A 12 -5.95 8.37 -8.18
C SER A 12 -5.84 7.33 -7.07
N SER A 13 -6.34 7.64 -5.87
CA SER A 13 -6.31 6.75 -4.70
C SER A 13 -6.97 5.39 -4.96
N ARG A 14 -8.12 5.35 -5.65
CA ARG A 14 -8.80 4.07 -5.98
C ARG A 14 -7.99 3.20 -6.94
N ARG A 15 -7.31 3.81 -7.91
CA ARG A 15 -6.46 3.06 -8.85
C ARG A 15 -5.26 2.46 -8.11
N GLU A 16 -4.65 3.24 -7.22
CA GLU A 16 -3.51 2.80 -6.42
C GLU A 16 -3.88 1.66 -5.46
N ALA A 17 -5.02 1.79 -4.78
CA ALA A 17 -5.54 0.74 -3.91
C ALA A 17 -5.79 -0.58 -4.64
N ILE A 18 -6.28 -0.53 -5.89
CA ILE A 18 -6.49 -1.73 -6.72
C ILE A 18 -5.15 -2.40 -7.05
N VAL A 19 -4.11 -1.64 -7.38
CA VAL A 19 -2.78 -2.20 -7.67
C VAL A 19 -2.22 -2.92 -6.44
N VAL A 20 -2.30 -2.29 -5.27
CA VAL A 20 -1.87 -2.90 -4.01
C VAL A 20 -2.68 -4.18 -3.73
N LEU A 21 -4.01 -4.11 -3.85
CA LEU A 21 -4.87 -5.28 -3.61
C LEU A 21 -4.52 -6.45 -4.53
N LEU A 22 -4.30 -6.21 -5.83
CA LEU A 22 -3.92 -7.25 -6.79
C LEU A 22 -2.55 -7.85 -6.47
N MET A 23 -1.60 -7.04 -6.01
CA MET A 23 -0.30 -7.52 -5.56
C MET A 23 -0.43 -8.48 -4.37
N TRP A 24 -1.22 -8.08 -3.36
CA TRP A 24 -1.48 -8.91 -2.17
C TRP A 24 -2.21 -10.20 -2.52
N LEU A 25 -3.23 -10.14 -3.40
CA LEU A 25 -3.94 -11.32 -3.88
C LEU A 25 -3.03 -12.26 -4.68
N GLY A 26 -2.15 -11.70 -5.52
CA GLY A 26 -1.18 -12.48 -6.27
C GLY A 26 -0.20 -13.21 -5.36
N ALA A 27 0.31 -12.53 -4.33
CA ALA A 27 1.19 -13.14 -3.34
C ALA A 27 0.47 -14.21 -2.49
N LEU A 28 -0.77 -13.97 -2.11
CA LEU A 28 -1.60 -14.94 -1.40
C LEU A 28 -1.84 -16.19 -2.26
N ALA A 29 -2.27 -16.00 -3.50
CA ALA A 29 -2.49 -17.09 -4.45
C ALA A 29 -1.20 -17.89 -4.67
N TYR A 30 -0.08 -17.22 -4.92
CA TYR A 30 1.22 -17.86 -5.06
C TYR A 30 1.59 -18.67 -3.81
N THR A 31 1.46 -18.08 -2.62
CA THR A 31 1.79 -18.73 -1.35
C THR A 31 0.99 -20.01 -1.16
N VAL A 32 -0.33 -19.94 -1.36
CA VAL A 32 -1.23 -21.09 -1.21
C VAL A 32 -0.91 -22.17 -2.24
N THR A 33 -0.77 -21.80 -3.52
CA THR A 33 -0.46 -22.76 -4.59
C THR A 33 0.91 -23.42 -4.38
N TYR A 34 1.94 -22.65 -4.03
CA TYR A 34 3.28 -23.18 -3.83
C TYR A 34 3.34 -24.10 -2.61
N CYS A 35 2.76 -23.70 -1.48
CA CYS A 35 2.72 -24.54 -0.29
C CYS A 35 1.89 -25.82 -0.53
N TYR A 36 0.80 -25.73 -1.29
CA TYR A 36 0.00 -26.90 -1.65
C TYR A 36 0.79 -27.90 -2.52
N LEU A 37 1.53 -27.41 -3.51
CA LEU A 37 2.28 -28.27 -4.44
C LEU A 37 3.55 -28.86 -3.81
N PHE A 38 4.26 -28.09 -2.99
CA PHE A 38 5.60 -28.45 -2.54
C PHE A 38 5.71 -28.81 -1.05
N GLY A 39 4.70 -28.46 -0.25
CA GLY A 39 4.67 -28.70 1.19
C GLY A 39 4.07 -30.06 1.59
N TYR A 40 3.21 -30.66 0.77
CA TYR A 40 2.57 -31.94 1.07
C TYR A 40 3.36 -33.14 0.53
N ASN A 41 3.19 -34.30 1.19
CA ASN A 41 3.71 -35.60 0.76
C ASN A 41 5.24 -35.72 0.68
N ARG A 42 5.98 -34.89 1.44
CA ARG A 42 7.45 -35.02 1.57
C ARG A 42 7.85 -35.95 2.71
N SER A 43 8.85 -36.78 2.46
CA SER A 43 9.53 -37.54 3.52
C SER A 43 10.47 -36.62 4.32
N PHE A 44 10.63 -36.89 5.61
CA PHE A 44 11.51 -36.12 6.52
C PHE A 44 12.96 -36.03 6.02
N GLU A 45 13.45 -37.01 5.27
CA GLU A 45 14.79 -37.02 4.70
C GLU A 45 14.96 -36.04 3.51
N SER A 46 13.87 -35.67 2.85
CA SER A 46 13.87 -34.74 1.71
C SER A 46 13.69 -33.27 2.11
N LEU A 47 13.45 -33.00 3.40
CA LEU A 47 13.26 -31.66 3.94
C LEU A 47 14.61 -30.97 4.10
N LYS A 48 14.91 -30.08 3.15
CA LYS A 48 16.05 -29.16 3.26
C LYS A 48 15.65 -27.97 4.10
N PHE A 49 16.50 -27.61 5.05
CA PHE A 49 16.30 -26.42 5.88
C PHE A 49 17.14 -25.26 5.36
N VAL A 50 16.49 -24.15 5.03
CA VAL A 50 17.10 -22.87 4.69
C VAL A 50 16.89 -21.93 5.87
N TRP A 51 17.98 -21.51 6.53
CA TRP A 51 17.94 -20.64 7.72
C TRP A 51 17.04 -21.15 8.86
N GLY A 52 16.92 -22.47 9.00
CA GLY A 52 16.07 -23.10 10.03
C GLY A 52 14.62 -23.29 9.63
N PHE A 53 14.20 -22.81 8.46
CA PHE A 53 12.88 -23.07 7.88
C PHE A 53 12.95 -24.14 6.80
N PRO A 54 11.91 -24.96 6.61
CA PRO A 54 11.81 -25.81 5.43
C PRO A 54 11.95 -25.00 4.13
N ASP A 55 12.63 -25.54 3.14
CA ASP A 55 12.83 -24.93 1.82
C ASP A 55 11.53 -24.43 1.20
N TRP A 56 10.47 -25.23 1.26
CA TRP A 56 9.16 -24.88 0.71
C TRP A 56 8.49 -23.71 1.46
N VAL A 57 8.75 -23.55 2.76
CA VAL A 57 8.28 -22.39 3.55
C VAL A 57 9.03 -21.14 3.11
N PHE A 58 10.33 -21.24 2.94
CA PHE A 58 11.16 -20.13 2.51
C PHE A 58 10.75 -19.62 1.13
N TRP A 59 10.63 -20.51 0.15
CA TRP A 59 10.24 -20.15 -1.22
C TRP A 59 8.74 -19.85 -1.37
N GLY A 60 7.90 -20.51 -0.58
CA GLY A 60 6.44 -20.33 -0.65
C GLY A 60 5.95 -19.10 0.10
N ILE A 61 6.63 -18.66 1.16
CA ILE A 61 6.18 -17.57 2.03
C ILE A 61 7.18 -16.42 2.04
N ILE A 62 8.42 -16.66 2.43
CA ILE A 62 9.38 -15.56 2.65
C ILE A 62 9.71 -14.84 1.34
N ALA A 63 9.95 -15.58 0.25
CA ALA A 63 10.25 -14.99 -1.05
C ALA A 63 9.13 -14.07 -1.60
N PRO A 64 7.87 -14.53 -1.76
CA PRO A 64 6.80 -13.66 -2.30
C PRO A 64 6.48 -12.48 -1.40
N TRP A 65 6.54 -12.64 -0.07
CA TRP A 65 6.32 -11.53 0.86
C TRP A 65 7.45 -10.49 0.78
N SER A 66 8.70 -10.93 0.62
CA SER A 66 9.83 -10.01 0.41
C SER A 66 9.66 -9.22 -0.90
N VAL A 67 9.19 -9.89 -1.96
CA VAL A 67 8.86 -9.21 -3.23
C VAL A 67 7.74 -8.18 -3.02
N CYS A 68 6.69 -8.50 -2.27
CA CYS A 68 5.63 -7.54 -1.94
C CYS A 68 6.16 -6.32 -1.18
N LEU A 69 7.06 -6.52 -0.20
CA LEU A 69 7.67 -5.42 0.55
C LEU A 69 8.46 -4.50 -0.37
N VAL A 70 9.30 -5.07 -1.23
CA VAL A 70 10.10 -4.30 -2.18
C VAL A 70 9.21 -3.56 -3.18
N LEU A 71 8.21 -4.24 -3.75
CA LEU A 71 7.29 -3.60 -4.69
C LEU A 71 6.44 -2.51 -4.02
N SER A 72 5.99 -2.72 -2.78
CA SER A 72 5.26 -1.69 -2.03
C SER A 72 6.14 -0.48 -1.74
N TYR A 73 7.41 -0.70 -1.37
CA TYR A 73 8.37 0.38 -1.20
C TYR A 73 8.59 1.15 -2.50
N LEU A 74 8.87 0.45 -3.60
CA LEU A 74 9.06 1.09 -4.92
C LEU A 74 7.81 1.85 -5.37
N PHE A 75 6.63 1.28 -5.12
CA PHE A 75 5.37 1.93 -5.45
C PHE A 75 5.18 3.22 -4.64
N ALA A 76 5.46 3.18 -3.34
CA ALA A 76 5.41 4.35 -2.47
C ALA A 76 6.42 5.43 -2.90
N THR A 77 7.66 5.05 -3.25
CA THR A 77 8.72 6.04 -3.56
C THR A 77 8.64 6.61 -4.97
N PHE A 78 8.17 5.82 -5.95
CA PHE A 78 8.21 6.23 -7.37
C PHE A 78 6.85 6.51 -7.97
N PHE A 79 5.77 5.96 -7.41
CA PHE A 79 4.45 6.00 -8.02
C PHE A 79 3.46 6.86 -7.24
N MET A 80 3.56 6.88 -5.92
CA MET A 80 2.80 7.78 -5.07
C MET A 80 3.42 9.18 -5.22
N ARG A 81 2.82 10.00 -6.10
CA ARG A 81 3.10 11.44 -6.10
C ARG A 81 2.56 11.98 -4.78
N ASP A 82 3.34 12.83 -4.12
CA ASP A 82 2.78 13.80 -3.20
C ASP A 82 1.81 14.67 -4.03
N GLU A 83 0.54 14.28 -4.09
CA GLU A 83 -0.52 15.17 -4.54
C GLU A 83 -0.49 16.32 -3.54
N ASP A 84 -0.22 17.53 -4.04
CA ASP A 84 -0.32 18.77 -3.27
C ASP A 84 -1.69 18.73 -2.60
N LEU A 85 -1.69 18.50 -1.29
CA LEU A 85 -2.86 18.64 -0.45
C LEU A 85 -3.06 20.15 -0.45
N GLY A 86 -3.76 20.65 -1.48
CA GLY A 86 -3.78 22.07 -1.83
C GLY A 86 -3.96 22.91 -0.59
N GLU A 87 -3.19 24.00 -0.51
CA GLU A 87 -3.03 24.87 0.66
C GLU A 87 -4.21 24.73 1.62
N ASP A 88 -3.93 24.21 2.82
CA ASP A 88 -4.85 24.37 3.96
C ASP A 88 -5.32 25.83 3.88
N PRO A 89 -6.62 26.12 3.90
CA PRO A 89 -7.09 27.50 3.90
C PRO A 89 -6.63 28.13 5.23
N GLU A 90 -5.36 28.56 5.26
CA GLU A 90 -4.73 29.32 6.30
C GLU A 90 -5.45 30.66 6.33
N GLU A 91 -6.32 30.80 7.32
CA GLU A 91 -6.38 31.99 8.15
C GLU A 91 -6.92 33.30 7.55
N GLU A 92 -7.77 33.28 6.51
CA GLU A 92 -8.48 34.52 6.10
C GLU A 92 -9.56 35.01 7.11
N THR A 93 -9.75 34.34 8.25
CA THR A 93 -10.78 34.73 9.26
C THR A 93 -10.23 35.47 10.49
N ASN A 94 -8.93 35.70 10.64
CA ASN A 94 -8.37 36.48 11.77
C ASN A 94 -7.62 37.76 11.38
N ALA A 95 -7.85 38.30 10.18
CA ALA A 95 -7.38 39.63 9.78
C ALA A 95 -8.50 40.71 9.76
N GLY A 96 -9.67 40.42 10.34
CA GLY A 96 -10.81 41.36 10.42
C GLY A 96 -10.93 42.12 11.74
N GLY A 97 -9.94 42.02 12.63
CA GLY A 97 -10.05 42.47 14.02
C GLY A 97 -8.95 43.43 14.47
N THR A 98 -8.54 44.40 13.65
CA THR A 98 -7.73 45.52 14.16
C THR A 98 -7.92 46.77 13.30
N GLY A 99 -8.61 47.76 13.85
CA GLY A 99 -8.54 49.13 13.33
C GLY A 99 -9.85 49.85 13.08
N GLU A 100 -10.68 50.06 14.12
CA GLU A 100 -11.45 51.30 14.21
C GLU A 100 -11.65 51.68 15.69
N VAL A 101 -10.56 52.11 16.33
CA VAL A 101 -10.63 53.10 17.39
C VAL A 101 -10.16 54.41 16.77
N THR A 102 -11.11 55.23 16.35
CA THR A 102 -10.90 56.66 16.14
C THR A 102 -11.94 57.40 16.96
N ASP A 103 -11.47 57.94 18.08
CA ASP A 103 -12.10 59.04 18.81
C ASP A 103 -12.27 60.26 17.88
N ALA A 104 -13.48 60.81 17.81
CA ALA A 104 -13.80 62.25 17.75
C ALA A 104 -15.30 62.48 17.90
#